data_AF-A0A8H7K1S3-F1
#
_entry.id   AF-A0A8H7K1S3-F1
#
_cell.length_a   1.000
_cell.length_b   1.000
_cell.length_c   1.000
_cell.angle_alpha   90.00
_cell.angle_beta   90.00
_cell.angle_gamma   90.00
#
_symmetry.space_group_name_H-M   'P 1'
#
loop_
_entity.id
_entity.type
_entity.pdbx_description
1 polymer ?
#
loop_
_entity_poly.entity_id
_entity_poly.type
_entity_poly.pdbx_seq_one_letter_code
_entity_poly.pdbx_strand_id
1 'polypeptide(L)'
;MKLPQRYDKRSYEWCLDYKQMSQRCVTSTGSREWTKEELMAYLDWNKAEDERIEAQVAREIESNPFGSRRRGVQDIWRRIEEDVKEQEALYSESDEVGQCIEVKL
;
A
#
# COMPACT_ATOMS: atom_id res chain seq x y z
N MET A 1 27.46 0.05 -2.84
CA MET A 1 26.67 -1.19 -3.00
C MET A 1 25.50 -0.88 -3.93
N LYS A 2 25.36 -1.54 -5.09
CA LYS A 2 24.16 -1.39 -5.94
C LYS A 2 23.18 -2.50 -5.58
N LEU A 3 21.96 -2.14 -5.19
CA LEU A 3 20.89 -3.11 -4.90
C LEU A 3 20.52 -3.90 -6.17
N PRO A 4 20.34 -5.22 -6.10
CA PRO A 4 19.84 -6.02 -7.22
C PRO A 4 18.49 -5.50 -7.72
N GLN A 5 18.30 -5.42 -9.04
CA GLN A 5 16.98 -5.13 -9.61
C GLN A 5 16.07 -6.33 -9.39
N ARG A 6 15.04 -6.16 -8.55
CA ARG A 6 14.02 -7.19 -8.27
C ARG A 6 12.82 -7.11 -9.20
N TYR A 7 12.46 -5.90 -9.63
CA TYR A 7 11.30 -5.62 -10.49
C TYR A 7 11.71 -5.23 -11.91
N ASP A 8 10.81 -5.45 -12.87
CA ASP A 8 11.03 -5.10 -14.26
C ASP A 8 10.75 -3.60 -14.52
N LYS A 9 11.11 -3.12 -15.71
CA LYS A 9 10.97 -1.70 -16.05
C LYS A 9 9.52 -1.21 -15.96
N ARG A 10 8.54 -2.06 -16.31
CA ARG A 10 7.13 -1.67 -16.32
C ARG A 10 6.60 -1.43 -14.91
N SER A 11 7.05 -2.19 -13.91
CA SER A 11 6.70 -1.92 -12.51
C SER A 11 7.14 -0.52 -12.07
N TYR A 12 8.36 -0.10 -12.42
CA TYR A 12 8.84 1.24 -12.09
C TYR A 12 8.08 2.34 -12.82
N GLU A 13 7.77 2.14 -14.11
CA GLU A 13 6.96 3.09 -14.89
C GLU A 13 5.54 3.21 -14.30
N TRP A 14 4.96 2.11 -13.84
CA TRP A 14 3.66 2.08 -13.19
C TRP A 14 3.63 2.86 -11.87
N CYS A 15 4.68 2.79 -11.05
CA CYS A 15 4.78 3.59 -9.82
C CYS A 15 4.73 5.10 -10.08
N LEU A 16 5.30 5.54 -11.21
CA LEU A 16 5.37 6.95 -11.60
C LEU A 16 4.06 7.45 -12.24
N ASP A 17 3.05 6.59 -12.40
CA ASP A 17 1.73 6.99 -12.85
C ASP A 17 1.07 7.93 -11.82
N TYR A 18 0.27 8.87 -12.30
CA TYR A 18 -0.38 9.88 -11.45
C TYR A 18 -1.37 9.28 -10.45
N LYS A 19 -1.88 8.07 -10.70
CA LYS A 19 -2.77 7.36 -9.78
C LYS A 19 -2.04 6.63 -8.65
N GLN A 20 -0.72 6.53 -8.74
CA GLN A 20 0.12 5.82 -7.78
C GLN A 20 0.94 6.83 -6.97
N MET A 21 2.25 6.89 -7.20
CA MET A 21 3.16 7.80 -6.46
C MET A 21 3.36 9.15 -7.15
N SER A 22 2.76 9.35 -8.33
CA SER A 22 3.02 10.47 -9.23
C SER A 22 4.45 10.53 -9.77
N GLN A 23 4.66 11.36 -10.78
CA GLN A 23 5.94 11.42 -11.50
C GLN A 23 7.12 11.88 -10.64
N ARG A 24 6.85 12.64 -9.56
CA ARG A 24 7.88 13.18 -8.66
C ARG A 24 7.41 13.18 -7.22
N CYS A 25 8.33 12.96 -6.29
CA CYS A 25 8.09 13.11 -4.87
C CYS A 25 7.94 14.60 -4.54
N VAL A 26 6.76 15.01 -4.04
CA VAL A 26 6.47 16.39 -3.61
C VAL A 26 6.55 16.45 -2.09
N THR A 27 7.40 17.33 -1.59
CA THR A 27 7.59 17.61 -0.16
C THR A 27 7.37 19.10 0.09
N SER A 28 7.20 19.51 1.35
CA SER A 28 7.05 20.92 1.73
C SER A 28 8.22 21.80 1.27
N THR A 29 9.41 21.21 1.09
CA THR A 29 10.63 21.90 0.67
C THR A 29 10.82 21.93 -0.86
N GLY A 30 10.05 21.14 -1.61
CA GLY A 30 10.12 21.10 -3.07
C GLY A 30 9.84 19.73 -3.68
N SER A 31 10.18 19.58 -4.97
CA SER A 31 9.94 18.37 -5.76
C SER A 31 11.24 17.69 -6.20
N ARG A 32 11.34 16.37 -5.94
CA ARG A 32 12.49 15.54 -6.35
C ARG A 32 12.05 14.28 -7.08
N GLU A 33 13.00 13.63 -7.73
CA GLU A 33 12.78 12.31 -8.32
C GLU A 33 12.70 11.24 -7.24
N TRP A 34 11.89 10.22 -7.50
CA TRP A 34 11.85 9.02 -6.67
C TRP A 34 13.15 8.25 -6.82
N THR A 35 13.73 7.85 -5.70
CA THR A 35 14.87 6.94 -5.71
C THR A 35 14.41 5.55 -6.08
N LYS A 36 15.32 4.73 -6.61
CA LYS A 36 14.99 3.36 -6.99
C LYS A 36 14.58 2.53 -5.78
N GLU A 37 15.22 2.80 -4.64
CA GLU A 37 14.92 2.20 -3.36
C GLU A 37 13.49 2.48 -2.91
N GLU A 38 13.02 3.72 -3.05
CA GLU A 38 11.64 4.10 -2.75
C GLU A 38 10.63 3.45 -3.69
N LEU A 39 10.93 3.37 -4.99
CA LEU A 39 10.07 2.68 -5.94
C LEU A 39 9.99 1.18 -5.61
N MET A 40 11.11 0.55 -5.26
CA MET A 40 11.11 -0.85 -4.82
C MET A 40 10.36 -1.04 -3.51
N ALA A 41 10.49 -0.13 -2.55
CA ALA A 41 9.77 -0.20 -1.28
C ALA A 41 8.25 -0.09 -1.49
N TYR A 42 7.81 0.80 -2.39
CA TYR A 42 6.40 0.90 -2.76
C TYR A 42 5.88 -0.36 -3.44
N LEU A 43 6.66 -0.96 -4.34
CA LEU A 43 6.29 -2.21 -5.00
C LEU A 43 6.23 -3.39 -4.02
N ASP A 44 7.19 -3.47 -3.08
CA ASP A 44 7.18 -4.48 -2.03
C ASP A 44 5.92 -4.34 -1.16
N TRP A 45 5.55 -3.11 -0.79
CA TRP A 45 4.33 -2.82 -0.02
C TRP A 45 3.05 -3.14 -0.82
N ASN A 46 2.93 -2.66 -2.06
CA ASN A 46 1.75 -2.89 -2.90
C ASN A 46 1.53 -4.38 -3.14
N LYS A 47 2.60 -5.14 -3.38
CA LYS A 47 2.51 -6.58 -3.58
C LYS A 47 2.02 -7.30 -2.32
N ALA A 48 2.53 -6.93 -1.16
CA ALA A 48 2.08 -7.50 0.11
C ALA A 48 0.60 -7.19 0.38
N GLU A 49 0.16 -5.98 0.00
CA GLU A 49 -1.24 -5.57 0.12
C GLU A 49 -2.16 -6.33 -0.85
N ASP A 50 -1.76 -6.49 -2.12
CA ASP A 50 -2.49 -7.32 -3.07
C ASP A 50 -2.61 -8.77 -2.59
N GLU A 51 -1.54 -9.36 -2.07
CA GLU A 51 -1.56 -10.71 -1.49
C GLU A 51 -2.50 -10.81 -0.28
N ARG A 52 -2.55 -9.78 0.58
CA ARG A 52 -3.50 -9.70 1.70
C ARG A 52 -4.95 -9.70 1.20
N ILE A 53 -5.26 -8.86 0.22
CA ILE A 53 -6.59 -8.74 -0.37
C ILE A 53 -7.00 -10.04 -1.05
N GLU A 54 -6.12 -10.65 -1.86
CA GLU A 54 -6.39 -11.92 -2.51
C GLU A 54 -6.66 -13.04 -1.50
N ALA A 55 -5.90 -13.10 -0.40
CA ALA A 55 -6.13 -14.06 0.68
C ALA A 55 -7.48 -13.84 1.38
N GLN A 56 -7.90 -12.59 1.57
CA GLN A 56 -9.23 -12.27 2.10
C GLN A 56 -10.33 -12.69 1.12
N VAL A 57 -10.20 -12.36 -0.16
CA VAL A 57 -11.15 -12.75 -1.21
C VAL A 57 -11.25 -14.27 -1.33
N ALA A 58 -10.13 -14.99 -1.26
CA ALA A 58 -10.12 -16.45 -1.30
C ALA A 58 -10.91 -17.07 -0.13
N ARG A 59 -10.68 -16.59 1.10
CA ARG A 59 -11.47 -17.03 2.28
C ARG A 59 -12.96 -16.74 2.13
N GLU A 60 -13.32 -15.60 1.55
CA GLU A 60 -14.72 -15.25 1.31
C GLU A 60 -15.37 -16.14 0.25
N ILE A 61 -14.64 -16.47 -0.83
CA ILE A 61 -15.11 -17.39 -1.86
C ILE A 61 -15.28 -18.80 -1.29
N GLU A 62 -14.34 -19.26 -0.45
CA GLU A 62 -14.45 -20.55 0.24
C GLU A 62 -15.67 -20.60 1.18
N SER A 63 -15.87 -19.56 1.97
CA SER A 63 -16.99 -19.44 2.92
C SER A 63 -18.36 -19.33 2.23
N ASN A 64 -18.43 -18.63 1.10
CA ASN A 64 -19.66 -18.51 0.32
C ASN A 64 -19.39 -18.40 -1.19
N PRO A 65 -19.28 -19.55 -1.89
CA PRO A 65 -18.95 -19.60 -3.32
C PRO A 65 -19.95 -18.86 -4.22
N PHE A 66 -21.19 -18.70 -3.77
CA PHE A 66 -22.26 -17.98 -4.50
C PHE A 66 -22.51 -16.56 -3.97
N GLY A 67 -21.81 -16.12 -2.92
CA GLY A 67 -21.97 -14.81 -2.30
C GLY A 67 -21.56 -13.65 -3.20
N SER A 68 -20.63 -13.89 -4.13
CA SER A 68 -20.25 -12.92 -5.16
C SER A 68 -21.39 -12.55 -6.12
N ARG A 69 -22.36 -13.44 -6.35
CA ARG A 69 -23.50 -13.18 -7.25
C ARG A 69 -24.58 -12.28 -6.67
N ARG A 70 -24.56 -12.01 -5.34
CA ARG A 70 -25.62 -11.28 -4.63
C ARG A 70 -25.13 -10.06 -3.85
N ARG A 71 -23.85 -9.68 -3.96
CA ARG A 71 -23.31 -8.52 -3.25
C ARG A 71 -23.75 -7.22 -3.92
N GLY A 72 -24.47 -6.38 -3.19
CA GLY A 72 -24.81 -5.03 -3.62
C GLY A 72 -23.66 -4.06 -3.39
N VAL A 73 -23.65 -2.94 -4.11
CA VAL A 73 -22.67 -1.85 -3.93
C VAL A 73 -22.58 -1.39 -2.46
N GLN A 74 -23.69 -1.42 -1.73
CA GLN A 74 -23.73 -1.07 -0.30
C GLN A 74 -22.92 -2.01 0.59
N ASP A 75 -22.90 -3.32 0.30
CA ASP A 75 -22.12 -4.29 1.08
C ASP A 75 -20.62 -4.11 0.87
N ILE A 76 -20.22 -3.62 -0.31
CA ILE A 76 -18.84 -3.31 -0.64
C ILE A 76 -18.39 -2.07 0.15
N TRP A 77 -19.19 -0.99 0.15
CA TRP A 77 -18.87 0.22 0.89
C TRP A 77 -18.73 0.01 2.40
N ARG A 78 -19.65 -0.76 3.01
CA ARG A 78 -19.55 -1.08 4.44
C ARG A 78 -18.24 -1.78 4.81
N ARG A 79 -17.76 -2.68 3.95
CA ARG A 79 -16.48 -3.37 4.17
C ARG A 79 -15.28 -2.48 3.96
N ILE A 80 -15.35 -1.56 2.99
CA ILE A 80 -14.31 -0.54 2.81
C ILE A 80 -14.24 0.33 4.07
N GLU A 81 -15.38 0.74 4.64
CA GLU A 81 -15.42 1.51 5.89
C GLU A 81 -14.82 0.73 7.08
N GLU A 82 -15.12 -0.57 7.18
CA GLU A 82 -14.54 -1.45 8.21
C GLU A 82 -13.02 -1.59 8.05
N ASP A 83 -12.52 -1.87 6.84
CA ASP A 83 -11.08 -2.00 6.55
C ASP A 83 -10.33 -0.67 6.77
N VAL A 84 -10.91 0.47 6.37
CA VAL A 84 -10.35 1.80 6.66
C VAL A 84 -10.20 2.02 8.16
N LYS A 85 -11.20 1.65 8.96
CA LYS A 85 -11.16 1.79 10.42
C LYS A 85 -10.10 0.89 11.06
N GLU A 86 -9.94 -0.34 10.55
CA GLU A 86 -8.89 -1.26 11.02
C GLU A 86 -7.49 -0.73 10.67
N GLN A 87 -7.30 -0.18 9.46
CA GLN A 87 -6.05 0.46 9.07
C GLN A 87 -5.74 1.70 9.92
N GLU A 88 -6.71 2.58 10.15
CA GLU A 88 -6.55 3.77 10.99
C GLU A 88 -6.14 3.42 12.43
N ALA A 89 -6.68 2.34 12.99
CA ALA A 89 -6.28 1.85 14.31
C ALA A 89 -4.80 1.42 14.33
N LEU A 90 -4.34 0.68 13.32
CA LEU A 90 -2.94 0.25 13.20
C LEU A 90 -1.98 1.44 13.04
N TYR A 91 -2.34 2.46 12.24
CA TYR A 91 -1.51 3.66 12.08
C TYR A 91 -1.50 4.53 13.34
N SER A 92 -2.62 4.61 14.07
CA SER A 92 -2.69 5.35 15.35
C SER A 92 -1.82 4.71 16.44
N GLU A 93 -1.69 3.39 16.46
CA GLU A 93 -0.76 2.68 17.36
C GLU A 93 0.71 2.82 16.92
N SER A 94 0.95 3.04 15.63
CA SER A 94 2.30 3.23 15.07
C SER A 94 2.91 4.61 15.37
N ASP A 95 2.08 5.64 15.59
CA ASP A 95 2.51 6.99 16.00
C ASP A 95 3.15 7.00 17.41
N GLU A 96 2.88 6.00 18.26
CA GLU A 96 3.53 5.88 19.57
C GLU A 96 4.96 5.30 19.51
N VAL A 97 5.34 4.64 18.40
CA VAL A 97 6.67 4.01 18.25
C VAL A 97 7.69 4.94 17.55
N GLY A 98 7.26 6.15 17.16
CA GLY A 98 8.09 7.19 16.55
C GLY A 98 8.89 8.06 17.51
N GLN A 99 9.24 7.59 18.72
CA GLN A 99 10.12 8.34 19.63
C GLN A 99 11.57 8.40 19.10
N CYS A 100 11.85 9.51 18.42
CA CYS A 100 13.12 10.22 18.28
C CYS A 100 14.40 9.48 18.70
N ILE A 101 15.21 9.06 17.72
CA ILE A 101 16.65 8.90 17.94
C ILE A 101 17.26 10.31 17.93
N GLU A 102 17.47 10.89 19.11
CA GLU A 102 18.34 12.06 19.26
C GLU A 102 19.78 11.67 18.92
N VAL A 103 20.27 12.11 17.76
CA VAL A 103 21.70 12.06 17.45
C VAL A 103 22.35 13.26 18.12
N LYS A 104 23.02 13.04 19.26
CA LYS A 104 23.86 14.07 19.89
C LYS A 104 25.07 14.35 19.00
N LEU A 105 25.24 15.62 18.62
CA LEU A 105 26.44 16.19 18.02
C LEU A 105 27.60 16.23 19.02
#